data_AF-A0A9J7LIP5-F1
#
_entry.id   AF-A0A9J7LIP5-F1
#
_cell.length_a   1.000
_cell.length_b   1.000
_cell.length_c   1.000
_cell.angle_alpha   90.00
_cell.angle_beta   90.00
_cell.angle_gamma   90.00
#
_symmetry.space_group_name_H-M   'P 1'
#
loop_
_entity.id
_entity.type
_entity.pdbx_description
1 polymer ?
#
loop_
_entity_poly.entity_id
_entity_poly.type
_entity_poly.pdbx_seq_one_letter_code
_entity_poly.pdbx_strand_id
1 'polypeptide(L)'
;MWQATEAVLTEHRADGPPRKPAILVIGAPPGAHRTADLLAEALAKIYSGQPLMVDSHQFSHVDADRAKLHIDRTLDSTFSGDVRSAVFTRVDSLPSAAAMIFHSYCDHDDAQFKNAAYFMTVHCSDDVDPNASPKAQEEVILDYLKRSWSDLHEEKRGPLLSRIASMVAVVKAEENIEVIPTVHT
;
A
#
# COMPACT_ATOMS: atom_id res chain seq x y z
N MET A 1 -12.96 -6.38 1.65
CA MET A 1 -12.75 -4.94 1.41
C MET A 1 -13.14 -4.11 2.64
N TRP A 2 -14.42 -3.82 2.92
CA TRP A 2 -14.78 -2.91 4.02
C TRP A 2 -14.31 -3.33 5.41
N GLN A 3 -14.32 -4.63 5.72
CA GLN A 3 -13.76 -5.15 6.98
C GLN A 3 -12.25 -4.91 7.10
N ALA A 4 -11.50 -5.07 6.01
CA ALA A 4 -10.06 -4.82 5.96
C ALA A 4 -9.77 -3.32 6.15
N THR A 5 -10.55 -2.47 5.48
CA THR A 5 -10.48 -1.02 5.63
C THR A 5 -10.78 -0.57 7.06
N GLU A 6 -11.87 -1.07 7.66
CA GLU A 6 -12.26 -0.73 9.03
C GLU A 6 -11.18 -1.14 10.03
N ALA A 7 -10.61 -2.34 9.89
CA ALA A 7 -9.50 -2.80 10.72
C ALA A 7 -8.30 -1.83 10.66
N VAL A 8 -7.90 -1.40 9.46
CA VAL A 8 -6.77 -0.48 9.26
C VAL A 8 -7.07 0.91 9.80
N LEU A 9 -8.27 1.44 9.56
CA LEU A 9 -8.67 2.77 10.05
C LEU A 9 -8.85 2.82 11.58
N THR A 10 -9.04 1.68 12.23
CA THR A 10 -9.22 1.59 13.68
C THR A 10 -7.97 1.16 14.44
N GLU A 11 -6.95 0.61 13.77
CA GLU A 11 -5.67 0.17 14.36
C GLU A 11 -5.04 1.26 15.26
N HIS A 12 -5.15 2.54 14.87
CA HIS A 12 -4.59 3.67 15.61
C HIS A 12 -5.63 4.49 16.40
N ARG A 13 -6.86 4.00 16.53
CA ARG A 13 -7.95 4.66 17.30
C ARG A 13 -8.06 4.17 18.75
N ALA A 14 -7.32 3.12 19.13
CA ALA A 14 -7.32 2.59 20.49
C ALA A 14 -6.59 3.54 21.48
N ASP A 15 -6.96 3.48 22.76
CA ASP A 15 -6.28 4.23 23.82
C ASP A 15 -4.83 3.74 23.98
N GLY A 16 -3.86 4.59 23.58
CA GLY A 16 -2.43 4.35 23.74
C GLY A 16 -1.62 4.63 22.47
N PRO A 17 -0.27 4.63 22.56
CA PRO A 17 0.58 4.84 21.40
C PRO A 17 0.48 3.66 20.41
N PRO A 18 0.39 3.91 19.09
CA PRO A 18 0.47 2.88 18.07
C PRO A 18 1.71 1.99 18.22
N ARG A 19 1.54 0.68 18.07
CA ARG A 19 2.63 -0.31 18.23
C ARG A 19 3.32 -0.68 16.92
N LYS A 20 2.60 -0.56 15.81
CA LYS A 20 3.00 -0.87 14.44
C LYS A 20 2.24 0.07 13.50
N PRO A 21 2.71 0.32 12.28
CA PRO A 21 1.97 1.08 11.28
C PRO A 21 0.71 0.32 10.82
N ALA A 22 -0.27 1.08 10.33
CA ALA A 22 -1.45 0.54 9.68
C ALA A 22 -1.14 0.36 8.18
N ILE A 23 -1.38 -0.82 7.63
CA ILE A 23 -1.02 -1.12 6.23
C ILE A 23 -2.22 -1.74 5.54
N LEU A 24 -2.55 -1.25 4.36
CA LEU A 24 -3.58 -1.83 3.48
C LEU A 24 -3.03 -1.95 2.06
N VAL A 25 -2.99 -3.17 1.55
CA VAL A 25 -2.76 -3.44 0.12
C VAL A 25 -4.10 -3.57 -0.58
N ILE A 26 -4.33 -2.76 -1.61
CA ILE A 26 -5.52 -2.75 -2.44
C ILE A 26 -5.16 -3.37 -3.79
N GLY A 27 -5.54 -4.62 -3.96
CA GLY A 27 -5.36 -5.37 -5.20
C GLY A 27 -6.45 -5.02 -6.22
N ALA A 28 -6.04 -4.69 -7.44
CA ALA A 28 -6.96 -4.43 -8.54
C ALA A 28 -6.68 -5.36 -9.72
N PRO A 29 -7.65 -6.22 -10.12
CA PRO A 29 -7.58 -6.92 -11.40
C PRO A 29 -7.67 -5.94 -12.59
N PRO A 30 -7.45 -6.44 -13.83
CA PRO A 30 -7.66 -5.65 -15.04
C PRO A 30 -9.00 -4.91 -15.04
N GLY A 31 -8.96 -3.62 -15.37
CA GLY A 31 -10.13 -2.73 -15.37
C GLY A 31 -10.44 -2.05 -14.03
N ALA A 32 -9.89 -2.51 -12.90
CA ALA A 32 -10.15 -1.93 -11.57
C ALA A 32 -9.03 -1.02 -11.05
N HIS A 33 -7.96 -0.82 -11.81
CA HIS A 33 -6.75 -0.08 -11.39
C HIS A 33 -7.07 1.35 -10.92
N ARG A 34 -7.86 2.09 -11.70
CA ARG A 34 -8.31 3.45 -11.34
C ARG A 34 -9.12 3.47 -10.04
N THR A 35 -9.98 2.47 -9.84
CA THR A 35 -10.77 2.34 -8.61
C THR A 35 -9.88 2.14 -7.39
N ALA A 36 -8.84 1.30 -7.50
CA ALA A 36 -7.90 1.10 -6.40
C ALA A 36 -7.15 2.38 -6.03
N ASP A 37 -6.65 3.12 -7.01
CA ASP A 37 -5.88 4.35 -6.76
C ASP A 37 -6.72 5.43 -6.07
N LEU A 38 -7.94 5.66 -6.56
CA LEU A 38 -8.86 6.65 -5.99
C LEU A 38 -9.34 6.23 -4.59
N LEU A 39 -9.55 4.93 -4.36
CA LEU A 39 -9.89 4.41 -3.04
C LEU A 39 -8.73 4.56 -2.06
N ALA A 40 -7.50 4.21 -2.46
CA ALA A 40 -6.32 4.36 -1.61
C ALA A 40 -6.13 5.82 -1.18
N GLU A 41 -6.28 6.75 -2.12
CA GLU A 41 -6.23 8.19 -1.84
C GLU A 41 -7.34 8.63 -0.88
N ALA A 42 -8.59 8.23 -1.13
CA ALA A 42 -9.71 8.60 -0.29
C ALA A 42 -9.54 8.07 1.15
N LEU A 43 -9.10 6.83 1.32
CA LEU A 43 -8.85 6.23 2.64
C LEU A 43 -7.71 6.93 3.38
N ALA A 44 -6.64 7.27 2.68
CA ALA A 44 -5.54 8.02 3.27
C ALA A 44 -5.94 9.44 3.69
N LYS A 45 -6.78 10.12 2.89
CA LYS A 45 -7.39 11.42 3.26
C LYS A 45 -8.31 11.30 4.47
N ILE A 46 -9.13 10.24 4.56
CA ILE A 46 -9.95 9.98 5.75
C ILE A 46 -9.07 9.76 6.98
N TYR A 47 -7.91 9.11 6.79
CA TYR A 47 -7.00 8.79 7.88
C TYR A 47 -6.24 10.01 8.44
N SER A 48 -5.67 10.88 7.59
CA SER A 48 -4.87 12.03 8.06
C SER A 48 -5.05 13.35 7.29
N GLY A 49 -6.12 13.50 6.52
CA GLY A 49 -6.44 14.73 5.77
C GLY A 49 -5.62 14.92 4.49
N GLN A 50 -4.31 15.09 4.61
CA GLN A 50 -3.39 15.27 3.48
C GLN A 50 -2.34 14.15 3.46
N PRO A 51 -2.52 13.10 2.64
CA PRO A 51 -1.55 12.03 2.53
C PRO A 51 -0.38 12.42 1.63
N LEU A 52 0.78 11.80 1.86
CA LEU A 52 1.85 11.75 0.87
C LEU A 52 1.40 10.86 -0.30
N MET A 53 1.51 11.34 -1.54
CA MET A 53 1.20 10.58 -2.74
C MET A 53 2.50 10.17 -3.45
N VAL A 54 2.71 8.87 -3.66
CA VAL A 54 3.85 8.31 -4.38
C VAL A 54 3.35 7.39 -5.48
N ASP A 55 3.66 7.72 -6.73
CA ASP A 55 3.48 6.80 -7.85
C ASP A 55 4.73 5.94 -8.00
N SER A 56 4.66 4.67 -7.66
CA SER A 56 5.84 3.80 -7.64
C SER A 56 6.35 3.48 -9.05
N HIS A 57 5.49 3.58 -10.07
CA HIS A 57 5.86 3.37 -11.46
C HIS A 57 6.89 4.41 -11.95
N GLN A 58 6.97 5.59 -11.33
CA GLN A 58 7.99 6.59 -11.69
C GLN A 58 9.42 6.10 -11.44
N PHE A 59 9.59 5.05 -10.61
CA PHE A 59 10.88 4.46 -10.26
C PHE A 59 11.20 3.19 -11.05
N SER A 60 10.31 2.69 -11.92
CA SER A 60 10.45 1.39 -12.61
C SER A 60 11.72 1.28 -13.47
N HIS A 61 12.26 2.41 -13.93
CA HIS A 61 13.50 2.51 -14.70
C HIS A 61 14.61 3.29 -13.98
N VAL A 62 14.44 3.55 -12.69
CA VAL A 62 15.43 4.21 -11.86
C VAL A 62 16.28 3.15 -11.17
N ASP A 63 17.58 3.43 -11.03
CA ASP A 63 18.47 2.61 -10.20
C ASP A 63 17.88 2.39 -8.81
N ALA A 64 17.89 1.15 -8.33
CA ALA A 64 17.16 0.75 -7.14
C ALA A 64 17.68 1.44 -5.87
N ASP A 65 19.00 1.66 -5.75
CA ASP A 65 19.58 2.35 -4.59
C ASP A 65 19.17 3.83 -4.58
N ARG A 66 19.12 4.48 -5.75
CA ARG A 66 18.60 5.85 -5.88
C ARG A 66 17.12 5.94 -5.57
N ALA A 67 16.31 5.01 -6.07
CA ALA A 67 14.88 4.95 -5.77
C ALA A 67 14.65 4.75 -4.27
N LYS A 68 15.36 3.79 -3.65
CA LYS A 68 15.32 3.53 -2.22
C LYS A 68 15.67 4.77 -1.40
N LEU A 69 16.77 5.43 -1.70
CA LEU A 69 17.21 6.64 -1.00
C LEU A 69 16.20 7.78 -1.13
N HIS A 70 15.59 7.93 -2.32
CA HIS A 70 14.57 8.94 -2.54
C HIS A 70 13.31 8.67 -1.70
N ILE A 71 12.81 7.43 -1.71
CA ILE A 71 11.65 7.03 -0.90
C ILE A 71 11.94 7.20 0.58
N ASP A 72 13.11 6.75 1.05
CA ASP A 72 13.53 6.89 2.44
C ASP A 72 13.49 8.34 2.93
N ARG A 73 14.16 9.25 2.21
CA ARG A 73 14.15 10.68 2.56
C ARG A 73 12.76 11.30 2.52
N THR A 74 11.93 10.86 1.58
CA THR A 74 10.58 11.37 1.41
C THR A 74 9.69 10.94 2.58
N LEU A 75 9.74 9.66 2.96
CA LEU A 75 9.00 9.11 4.09
C LEU A 75 9.47 9.71 5.41
N ASP A 76 10.78 9.78 5.64
CA ASP A 76 11.36 10.36 6.85
C ASP A 76 10.95 11.83 7.03
N SER A 77 11.10 12.64 5.99
CA SER A 77 10.68 14.05 6.03
C SER A 77 9.17 14.21 6.22
N THR A 78 8.37 13.32 5.64
CA THR A 78 6.90 13.38 5.71
C THR A 78 6.42 13.06 7.12
N PHE A 79 6.86 11.93 7.68
CA PHE A 79 6.36 11.43 8.96
C PHE A 79 7.05 12.03 10.17
N SER A 80 8.21 12.68 10.00
CA SER A 80 8.76 13.59 11.01
C SER A 80 7.92 14.86 11.17
N GLY A 81 7.13 15.22 10.16
CA GLY A 81 6.15 16.30 10.21
C GLY A 81 4.78 15.86 10.77
N ASP A 82 3.73 16.53 10.29
CA ASP A 82 2.35 16.32 10.74
C ASP A 82 1.57 15.30 9.90
N VAL A 83 2.10 14.91 8.74
CA VAL A 83 1.47 13.91 7.88
C VAL A 83 1.57 12.54 8.54
N ARG A 84 0.49 11.75 8.47
CA ARG A 84 0.40 10.42 9.10
C ARG A 84 -0.05 9.32 8.14
N SER A 85 -0.21 9.62 6.85
CA SER A 85 -0.47 8.58 5.85
C SER A 85 0.28 8.81 4.55
N ALA A 86 0.58 7.71 3.87
CA ALA A 86 1.17 7.68 2.54
C ALA A 86 0.40 6.71 1.64
N VAL A 87 0.28 7.09 0.37
CA VAL A 87 -0.27 6.28 -0.70
C VAL A 87 0.85 5.91 -1.66
N PHE A 88 1.06 4.62 -1.87
CA PHE A 88 1.95 4.10 -2.90
C PHE A 88 1.12 3.44 -3.99
N THR A 89 0.88 4.15 -5.10
CA THR A 89 0.21 3.52 -6.24
C THR A 89 1.18 2.63 -7.00
N ARG A 90 0.66 1.56 -7.61
CA ARG A 90 1.43 0.61 -8.43
C ARG A 90 2.67 0.08 -7.73
N VAL A 91 2.55 -0.32 -6.47
CA VAL A 91 3.71 -0.77 -5.67
C VAL A 91 4.42 -1.95 -6.33
N ASP A 92 3.68 -2.76 -7.10
CA ASP A 92 4.19 -3.84 -7.94
C ASP A 92 5.16 -3.39 -9.05
N SER A 93 5.14 -2.12 -9.44
CA SER A 93 6.07 -1.54 -10.43
C SER A 93 7.38 -1.04 -9.82
N LEU A 94 7.52 -1.07 -8.49
CA LEU A 94 8.75 -0.63 -7.83
C LEU A 94 9.85 -1.67 -8.03
N PRO A 95 11.11 -1.27 -8.34
CA PRO A 95 12.23 -2.20 -8.35
C PRO A 95 12.31 -2.97 -7.03
N SER A 96 12.43 -4.30 -7.09
CA SER A 96 12.31 -5.15 -5.91
C SER A 96 13.30 -4.80 -4.79
N ALA A 97 14.53 -4.44 -5.15
CA ALA A 97 15.55 -3.96 -4.22
C ALA A 97 15.20 -2.62 -3.57
N ALA A 98 14.45 -1.75 -4.25
CA ALA A 98 13.93 -0.52 -3.67
C ALA A 98 12.74 -0.79 -2.74
N ALA A 99 11.86 -1.75 -3.09
CA ALA A 99 10.74 -2.19 -2.25
C ALA A 99 11.19 -2.71 -0.87
N MET A 100 12.44 -3.15 -0.74
CA MET A 100 13.04 -3.48 0.55
C MET A 100 13.04 -2.33 1.57
N ILE A 101 12.82 -1.07 1.14
CA ILE A 101 12.63 0.05 2.07
C ILE A 101 11.48 -0.20 3.06
N PHE A 102 10.43 -0.92 2.65
CA PHE A 102 9.30 -1.22 3.51
C PHE A 102 9.66 -2.14 4.69
N HIS A 103 10.84 -2.77 4.70
CA HIS A 103 11.33 -3.43 5.92
C HIS A 103 11.47 -2.47 7.09
N SER A 104 11.93 -1.23 6.87
CA SER A 104 12.14 -0.26 7.95
C SER A 104 10.85 0.48 8.33
N TYR A 105 9.92 0.60 7.37
CA TYR A 105 8.73 1.43 7.52
C TYR A 105 7.45 0.65 7.83
N CYS A 106 7.41 -0.65 7.49
CA CYS A 106 6.26 -1.54 7.63
C CYS A 106 6.55 -2.74 8.55
N ASP A 107 7.61 -2.68 9.36
CA ASP A 107 7.89 -3.72 10.34
C ASP A 107 6.81 -3.77 11.44
N HIS A 108 6.53 -4.96 11.96
CA HIS A 108 5.51 -5.14 12.99
C HIS A 108 5.99 -4.76 14.40
N ASP A 109 7.31 -4.79 14.64
CA ASP A 109 7.90 -4.59 15.96
C ASP A 109 8.69 -3.28 16.05
N ASP A 110 9.45 -2.95 15.00
CA ASP A 110 10.45 -1.87 15.02
C ASP A 110 10.33 -0.89 13.85
N ALA A 111 9.11 -0.69 13.33
CA ALA A 111 8.88 0.32 12.30
C ALA A 111 9.32 1.71 12.77
N GLN A 112 10.04 2.41 11.90
CA GLN A 112 10.56 3.76 12.16
C GLN A 112 9.45 4.75 12.54
N PHE A 113 8.28 4.63 11.91
CA PHE A 113 7.10 5.44 12.19
C PHE A 113 5.89 4.56 12.48
N LYS A 114 5.68 4.25 13.76
CA LYS A 114 4.55 3.41 14.22
C LYS A 114 3.21 4.12 14.08
N ASN A 115 3.18 5.45 14.20
CA ASN A 115 1.97 6.25 13.99
C ASN A 115 1.84 6.70 12.53
N ALA A 116 1.94 5.76 11.58
CA ALA A 116 1.80 6.02 10.16
C ALA A 116 0.90 4.97 9.49
N ALA A 117 0.16 5.38 8.46
CA ALA A 117 -0.65 4.49 7.65
C ALA A 117 -0.15 4.43 6.20
N TYR A 118 -0.07 3.23 5.63
CA TYR A 118 0.36 3.00 4.25
C TYR A 118 -0.77 2.35 3.46
N PHE A 119 -1.22 3.03 2.42
CA PHE A 119 -2.21 2.52 1.48
C PHE A 119 -1.51 2.24 0.15
N MET A 120 -1.40 0.96 -0.22
CA MET A 120 -0.64 0.54 -1.39
C MET A 120 -1.57 -0.04 -2.44
N THR A 121 -1.40 0.31 -3.71
CA THR A 121 -2.17 -0.34 -4.79
C THR A 121 -1.31 -1.30 -5.58
N VAL A 122 -1.90 -2.44 -5.95
CA VAL A 122 -1.30 -3.44 -6.85
C VAL A 122 -2.13 -3.49 -8.12
N HIS A 123 -1.54 -3.09 -9.23
CA HIS A 123 -2.19 -3.14 -10.55
C HIS A 123 -1.93 -4.51 -11.16
N CYS A 124 -2.75 -5.49 -10.78
CA CYS A 124 -2.63 -6.86 -11.25
C CYS A 124 -2.97 -6.96 -12.74
N SER A 125 -2.14 -7.66 -13.51
CA SER A 125 -2.42 -7.99 -14.91
C SER A 125 -3.23 -9.28 -15.08
N ASP A 126 -3.35 -10.08 -14.02
CA ASP A 126 -4.04 -11.36 -14.07
C ASP A 126 -5.53 -11.20 -13.80
N ASP A 127 -6.34 -11.95 -14.54
CA ASP A 127 -7.77 -12.00 -14.30
C ASP A 127 -8.06 -12.64 -12.94
N VAL A 128 -8.95 -11.99 -12.20
CA VAL A 128 -9.45 -12.47 -10.91
C VAL A 128 -10.91 -12.88 -11.10
N ASP A 129 -11.24 -14.14 -10.84
CA ASP A 129 -12.62 -14.61 -10.93
C ASP A 129 -13.50 -13.85 -9.91
N PRO A 130 -14.48 -13.03 -10.36
CA PRO A 130 -15.31 -12.25 -9.47
C PRO A 130 -16.24 -13.10 -8.60
N ASN A 131 -16.43 -14.39 -8.93
CA ASN A 131 -17.21 -15.36 -8.17
C ASN A 131 -16.37 -16.18 -7.20
N ALA A 132 -15.03 -16.10 -7.27
CA ALA A 132 -14.17 -16.78 -6.33
C ALA A 132 -14.31 -16.19 -4.92
N SER A 133 -13.93 -16.97 -3.90
CA SER A 133 -13.95 -16.48 -2.52
C SER A 133 -12.98 -15.30 -2.33
N PRO A 134 -13.22 -14.38 -1.38
CA PRO A 134 -12.32 -13.24 -1.14
C PRO A 134 -10.86 -13.67 -0.96
N LYS A 135 -10.63 -14.76 -0.21
CA LYS A 135 -9.29 -15.31 0.00
C LYS A 135 -8.64 -15.78 -1.30
N ALA A 136 -9.38 -16.45 -2.18
CA ALA A 136 -8.86 -16.88 -3.46
C ALA A 136 -8.53 -15.69 -4.39
N GLN A 137 -9.33 -14.63 -4.33
CA GLN A 137 -9.03 -13.39 -5.05
C GLN A 137 -7.75 -12.72 -4.50
N GLU A 138 -7.60 -12.65 -3.17
CA GLU A 138 -6.40 -12.14 -2.51
C GLU A 138 -5.15 -12.95 -2.88
N GLU A 139 -5.25 -14.28 -2.93
CA GLU A 139 -4.16 -15.17 -3.35
C GLU A 139 -3.67 -14.86 -4.76
N VAL A 140 -4.56 -14.58 -5.73
CA VAL A 140 -4.16 -14.18 -7.09
C VAL A 140 -3.37 -12.87 -7.09
N ILE A 141 -3.82 -11.86 -6.33
CA ILE A 141 -3.12 -10.58 -6.21
C ILE A 141 -1.73 -10.77 -5.59
N LEU A 142 -1.64 -11.60 -4.54
CA LEU A 142 -0.38 -11.86 -3.86
C LEU A 142 0.61 -12.65 -4.71
N ASP A 143 0.11 -13.63 -5.47
CA ASP A 143 0.92 -14.38 -6.43
C ASP A 143 1.45 -13.46 -7.54
N TYR A 144 0.62 -12.54 -8.04
CA TYR A 144 1.05 -11.52 -8.99
C TYR A 144 2.15 -10.64 -8.38
N LEU A 145 1.93 -10.05 -7.19
CA LEU A 145 2.92 -9.20 -6.54
C LEU A 145 4.24 -9.94 -6.27
N LYS A 146 4.16 -11.23 -5.88
CA LYS A 146 5.32 -12.09 -5.70
C LYS A 146 6.09 -12.29 -7.01
N ARG A 147 5.40 -12.39 -8.16
CA ARG A 147 6.03 -12.46 -9.48
C ARG A 147 6.66 -11.12 -9.89
N SER A 148 6.04 -9.99 -9.57
CA SER A 148 6.58 -8.66 -9.86
C SER A 148 7.93 -8.40 -9.18
N TRP A 149 8.20 -9.08 -8.06
CA TRP A 149 9.49 -9.05 -7.37
C TRP A 149 10.24 -10.39 -7.45
N SER A 150 10.11 -11.08 -8.58
CA SER A 150 10.71 -12.40 -8.79
C SER A 150 12.25 -12.40 -8.73
N ASP A 151 12.87 -11.27 -9.06
CA ASP A 151 14.31 -10.99 -9.02
C ASP A 151 14.89 -10.87 -7.61
N LEU A 152 14.03 -10.67 -6.59
CA LEU A 152 14.42 -10.73 -5.19
C LEU A 152 14.48 -12.18 -4.71
N HIS A 153 15.60 -12.59 -4.09
CA HIS A 153 15.72 -13.94 -3.51
C HIS A 153 14.60 -14.22 -2.49
N GLU A 154 14.16 -15.47 -2.43
CA GLU A 154 13.01 -15.88 -1.60
C GLU A 154 13.17 -15.54 -0.12
N GLU A 155 14.40 -15.66 0.40
CA GLU A 155 14.79 -15.30 1.77
C GLU A 155 14.56 -13.82 2.12
N LYS A 156 14.46 -12.92 1.12
CA LYS A 156 14.15 -11.50 1.29
C LYS A 156 12.69 -11.21 0.91
N ARG A 157 12.20 -11.83 -0.17
CA ARG A 157 10.84 -11.60 -0.68
C ARG A 157 9.75 -12.06 0.30
N GLY A 158 9.90 -13.23 0.91
CA GLY A 158 8.93 -13.73 1.89
C GLY A 158 8.76 -12.77 3.08
N PRO A 159 9.86 -12.37 3.76
CA PRO A 159 9.82 -11.39 4.84
C PRO A 159 9.31 -9.99 4.44
N LEU A 160 9.53 -9.55 3.20
CA LEU A 160 8.96 -8.30 2.71
C LEU A 160 7.44 -8.40 2.58
N LEU A 161 6.96 -9.45 1.90
CA LEU A 161 5.53 -9.68 1.72
C LEU A 161 4.80 -9.84 3.06
N SER A 162 5.38 -10.53 4.03
CA SER A 162 4.76 -10.68 5.36
C SER A 162 4.57 -9.36 6.11
N ARG A 163 5.35 -8.31 5.77
CA ARG A 163 5.25 -6.98 6.37
C ARG A 163 4.15 -6.15 5.73
N ILE A 164 4.12 -6.12 4.40
CA ILE A 164 3.19 -5.23 3.68
C ILE A 164 1.83 -5.88 3.39
N ALA A 165 1.77 -7.21 3.24
CA ALA A 165 0.57 -7.95 2.84
C ALA A 165 -0.16 -8.59 4.03
N SER A 166 -0.07 -7.97 5.22
CA SER A 166 -0.82 -8.40 6.39
C SER A 166 -2.32 -8.14 6.27
N MET A 167 -2.70 -7.15 5.47
CA MET A 167 -4.08 -6.83 5.12
C MET A 167 -4.20 -6.54 3.63
N VAL A 168 -4.94 -7.37 2.92
CA VAL A 168 -5.17 -7.26 1.48
C VAL A 168 -6.67 -7.13 1.22
N ALA A 169 -7.05 -6.22 0.34
CA ALA A 169 -8.41 -6.10 -0.14
C ALA A 169 -8.42 -6.05 -1.66
N VAL A 170 -9.26 -6.88 -2.28
CA VAL A 170 -9.47 -6.84 -3.73
C VAL A 170 -10.65 -5.93 -4.06
N VAL A 171 -10.47 -5.04 -5.04
CA VAL A 171 -11.52 -4.14 -5.53
C VAL A 171 -12.07 -4.58 -6.88
N LYS A 172 -13.29 -4.12 -7.18
CA LYS A 172 -13.93 -4.28 -8.49
C LYS A 172 -13.84 -2.97 -9.28
N ALA A 173 -14.02 -3.08 -10.59
CA ALA A 173 -14.06 -1.92 -11.47
C ALA A 173 -15.36 -1.14 -11.26
N GLU A 174 -15.23 0.15 -11.00
CA GLU A 174 -16.36 1.03 -10.74
C GLU A 174 -16.33 2.23 -11.70
N GLU A 175 -17.33 2.31 -12.57
CA GLU A 175 -17.38 3.32 -13.63
C GLU A 175 -17.66 4.73 -13.10
N ASN A 176 -18.28 4.84 -11.92
CA ASN A 176 -18.75 6.09 -11.32
C ASN A 176 -18.05 6.43 -9.99
N ILE A 177 -16.73 6.26 -9.89
CA ILE A 177 -15.97 6.80 -8.75
C ILE A 177 -15.61 8.27 -9.02
N GLU A 178 -16.25 9.15 -8.25
CA GLU A 178 -15.84 10.53 -8.03
C GLU A 178 -15.24 10.63 -6.62
N VAL A 179 -14.02 11.15 -6.51
CA VAL A 179 -13.45 11.51 -5.21
C VAL A 179 -14.14 12.80 -4.78
N ILE A 180 -15.03 12.71 -3.79
CA ILE A 180 -15.71 13.87 -3.23
C ILE A 180 -14.64 14.85 -2.72
N PRO A 181 -14.61 16.11 -3.18
CA PRO A 181 -13.65 17.09 -2.70
C PRO A 181 -13.80 17.27 -1.19
N THR A 182 -12.68 17.40 -0.49
CA THR A 182 -12.64 17.63 0.96
C THR A 182 -13.48 18.86 1.30
N VAL A 183 -14.49 18.70 2.16
CA VAL A 183 -15.24 19.84 2.69
C VAL A 183 -14.30 20.65 3.56
N HIS A 184 -13.88 21.82 3.08
CA HIS A 184 -13.22 22.81 3.91
C HIS A 184 -14.27 23.35 4.91
N THR A 185 -14.26 22.85 6.14
CA THR A 185 -14.90 23.49 7.30
C THR A 185 -13.92 24.40 8.00
#